data_AF-A0A6J5XCT1-F1
#
_entry.id   AF-A0A6J5XCT1-F1
#
_cell.length_a   1.000
_cell.length_b   1.000
_cell.length_c   1.000
_cell.angle_alpha   90.00
_cell.angle_beta   90.00
_cell.angle_gamma   90.00
#
_symmetry.space_group_name_H-M   'P 1'
#
loop_
_entity.id
_entity.type
_entity.pdbx_description
1 polymer ?
#
loop_
_entity_poly.entity_id
_entity_poly.type
_entity_poly.pdbx_seq_one_letter_code
_entity_poly.pdbx_strand_id
1 'polypeptide(L)'
;MPSILDVNLPSITIPNLRKSITLTRSVTNVGPVNSTYKAQIDPPPGIKVSVKPDTLVFNSTVKTISFTVAVSTTYQANTAYFSEA
;
A
#
# COMPACT_ATOMS: atom_id res chain seq x y z
N MET A 1 -0.70 -14.28 16.39
CA MET A 1 0.35 -14.17 15.37
C MET A 1 0.19 -12.85 14.65
N PRO A 2 1.27 -12.10 14.37
CA PRO A 2 1.19 -10.93 13.51
C PRO A 2 0.72 -11.36 12.12
N SER A 3 -0.14 -10.55 11.48
CA SER A 3 -0.54 -10.80 10.10
C SER A 3 0.65 -10.65 9.18
N ILE A 4 0.76 -11.47 8.13
CA ILE A 4 1.79 -11.29 7.09
C ILE A 4 1.67 -9.92 6.40
N LEU A 5 0.48 -9.31 6.43
CA LEU A 5 0.22 -7.99 5.88
C LEU A 5 0.86 -6.87 6.73
N ASP A 6 1.12 -7.12 8.02
CA ASP A 6 1.66 -6.14 8.97
C ASP A 6 3.20 -6.15 9.01
N VAL A 7 3.86 -7.04 8.27
CA VAL A 7 5.32 -7.13 8.23
C VAL A 7 5.91 -6.06 7.32
N ASN A 8 6.91 -5.33 7.79
CA ASN A 8 7.59 -4.27 7.03
C ASN A 8 8.63 -4.81 6.02
N LEU A 9 8.19 -5.68 5.09
CA LEU A 9 9.03 -6.21 4.02
C LEU A 9 9.09 -5.27 2.81
N PRO A 10 10.18 -5.30 2.02
CA PRO A 10 10.33 -4.53 0.78
C PRO A 10 9.47 -5.07 -0.38
N SER A 11 8.57 -6.03 -0.10
CA SER A 11 7.60 -6.57 -1.03
C SER A 11 6.24 -6.72 -0.34
N ILE A 12 5.18 -6.69 -1.14
CA ILE A 12 3.80 -6.87 -0.69
C ILE A 12 3.22 -8.06 -1.42
N THR A 13 2.87 -9.11 -0.68
CA THR A 13 2.17 -10.28 -1.21
C THR A 13 0.76 -10.32 -0.64
N ILE A 14 -0.25 -10.29 -1.51
CA ILE A 14 -1.66 -10.40 -1.15
C ILE A 14 -2.19 -11.68 -1.80
N PRO A 15 -2.35 -12.78 -1.05
CA PRO A 15 -2.71 -14.07 -1.64
C PRO A 15 -4.13 -14.12 -2.20
N ASN A 16 -5.05 -13.31 -1.68
CA ASN A 16 -6.45 -13.30 -2.12
C ASN A 16 -7.09 -11.91 -1.90
N LEU A 17 -7.13 -11.11 -2.95
CA LEU A 17 -7.69 -9.76 -2.91
C LEU A 17 -9.19 -9.78 -3.24
N ARG A 18 -10.03 -10.07 -2.23
CA ARG A 18 -11.51 -10.04 -2.37
C ARG A 18 -12.14 -8.69 -2.03
N LYS A 19 -11.46 -7.92 -1.20
CA LYS A 19 -11.89 -6.61 -0.72
C LYS A 19 -10.69 -5.67 -0.80
N SER A 20 -10.94 -4.37 -0.71
CA SER A 20 -9.86 -3.39 -0.55
C SER A 20 -9.05 -3.72 0.71
N ILE A 21 -7.73 -3.75 0.58
CA ILE A 21 -6.80 -3.97 1.70
C ILE A 21 -5.92 -2.74 1.82
N THR A 22 -5.64 -2.31 3.05
CA THR A 22 -4.67 -1.25 3.33
C THR A 22 -3.56 -1.83 4.19
N LEU A 23 -2.31 -1.59 3.79
CA LEU A 23 -1.12 -2.04 4.50
C LEU A 23 -0.29 -0.83 4.93
N THR A 24 0.38 -0.92 6.07
CA THR A 24 1.30 0.12 6.54
C THR A 24 2.74 -0.34 6.37
N ARG A 25 3.59 0.56 5.85
CA ARG A 25 5.04 0.37 5.76
C ARG A 25 5.76 1.55 6.37
N SER A 26 6.90 1.29 6.96
CA SER A 26 7.77 2.32 7.55
C SER A 26 9.12 2.26 6.87
N VAL A 27 9.58 3.39 6.36
CA VAL A 27 10.89 3.49 5.71
C VAL A 27 11.76 4.45 6.49
N THR A 28 13.04 4.08 6.64
CA THR A 28 14.05 4.93 7.25
C THR A 28 14.98 5.44 6.16
N ASN A 29 15.15 6.76 6.06
CA ASN A 29 16.11 7.34 5.15
C ASN A 29 17.53 7.08 5.67
N VAL A 30 18.34 6.40 4.85
CA VAL A 30 19.75 6.08 5.11
C VAL A 30 20.70 6.90 4.21
N GLY A 31 20.16 7.82 3.42
CA GLY A 31 20.91 8.72 2.53
C GLY A 31 21.04 10.14 3.07
N PRO A 32 21.14 11.16 2.18
CA PRO A 32 21.24 12.56 2.58
C PRO A 32 20.06 13.00 3.44
N VAL A 33 20.34 13.85 4.44
CA VAL A 33 19.39 14.25 5.49
C VAL A 33 18.14 14.93 4.93
N ASN A 34 18.29 15.85 3.99
CA ASN A 34 17.19 16.62 3.38
C ASN A 34 16.81 16.00 2.04
N SER A 35 16.01 14.94 2.09
CA SER A 35 15.60 14.18 0.90
C SER A 35 14.08 14.10 0.81
N THR A 36 13.55 14.31 -0.39
CA THR A 36 12.12 14.15 -0.69
C THR A 36 11.94 13.04 -1.71
N TYR A 37 11.07 12.08 -1.41
CA TYR A 37 10.76 10.96 -2.29
C TYR A 37 9.27 11.01 -2.64
N LYS A 38 8.93 10.86 -3.92
CA LYS A 38 7.54 10.77 -4.39
C LYS A 38 7.27 9.37 -4.93
N ALA A 39 6.16 8.78 -4.50
CA ALA A 39 5.72 7.48 -4.95
C ALA A 39 5.34 7.53 -6.44
N GLN A 40 5.91 6.62 -7.22
CA GLN A 40 5.49 6.32 -8.58
C GLN A 40 4.78 4.97 -8.57
N ILE A 41 3.60 4.90 -9.18
CA ILE A 41 2.72 3.74 -9.10
C ILE A 41 2.45 3.26 -10.53
N ASP A 42 2.84 2.01 -10.81
CA ASP A 42 2.52 1.30 -12.04
C ASP A 42 1.75 0.01 -11.67
N PRO A 43 0.40 0.06 -11.66
CA PRO A 43 -0.40 -1.05 -11.17
C PRO A 43 -0.61 -2.11 -12.27
N PRO A 44 -0.65 -3.40 -11.92
CA PRO A 44 -1.01 -4.44 -12.87
C PRO A 44 -2.48 -4.28 -13.34
N PRO A 45 -2.84 -4.82 -14.53
CA PRO A 45 -4.20 -4.75 -15.04
C PRO A 45 -5.24 -5.30 -14.05
N GLY A 46 -6.38 -4.62 -13.90
CA GLY A 46 -7.46 -5.04 -13.01
C GLY A 46 -7.26 -4.68 -11.53
N ILE A 47 -6.14 -4.03 -11.18
CA ILE A 47 -5.80 -3.63 -9.81
C ILE A 47 -5.68 -2.11 -9.73
N LYS A 48 -6.17 -1.55 -8.64
CA LYS A 48 -5.95 -0.16 -8.24
C LYS A 48 -5.02 -0.13 -7.04
N VAL A 49 -3.98 0.69 -7.11
CA VAL A 49 -3.05 0.93 -6.00
C VAL A 49 -3.05 2.42 -5.69
N SER A 50 -3.03 2.76 -4.41
CA SER A 50 -2.85 4.14 -3.95
C SER A 50 -1.97 4.18 -2.70
N VAL A 51 -1.17 5.24 -2.58
CA VAL A 51 -0.21 5.42 -1.48
C VAL A 51 -0.52 6.72 -0.75
N LYS A 52 -0.49 6.69 0.59
CA LYS A 52 -0.68 7.88 1.45
C LYS A 52 0.25 7.89 2.67
N PRO A 53 1.03 8.97 2.90
CA PRO A 53 1.30 10.05 1.96
C PRO A 53 2.07 9.54 0.73
N ASP A 54 1.84 10.15 -0.44
CA ASP A 54 2.55 9.83 -1.68
C ASP A 54 3.90 10.55 -1.78
N THR A 55 4.16 11.52 -0.91
CA THR A 55 5.43 12.25 -0.82
C THR A 55 5.98 12.14 0.60
N LEU A 56 7.22 11.65 0.72
CA LEU A 56 7.93 11.46 1.98
C LEU A 56 9.05 12.50 2.07
N VAL A 57 8.99 13.39 3.06
CA VAL A 57 9.95 14.47 3.27
C VAL A 57 10.78 14.17 4.52
N PHE A 58 12.04 13.82 4.32
CA PHE A 58 13.00 13.57 5.39
C PHE A 58 13.83 14.81 5.70
N ASN A 59 14.21 14.94 6.96
CA ASN A 59 15.11 15.99 7.45
C ASN A 59 15.92 15.46 8.66
N SER A 60 16.65 16.34 9.35
CA SER A 60 17.52 15.98 10.48
C SER A 60 16.77 15.33 11.65
N THR A 61 15.49 15.66 11.81
CA THR A 61 14.62 15.16 12.89
C THR A 61 13.75 13.99 12.43
N VAL A 62 13.26 14.03 11.20
CA VAL A 62 12.37 13.02 10.63
C VAL A 62 13.18 12.04 9.79
N LYS A 63 13.62 10.94 10.42
CA LYS A 63 14.41 9.87 9.77
C LYS A 63 13.57 8.69 9.30
N THR A 64 12.45 8.44 9.94
CA THR A 64 11.54 7.33 9.62
C THR A 64 10.14 7.88 9.37
N ILE A 65 9.52 7.46 8.26
CA ILE A 65 8.16 7.86 7.91
C ILE A 65 7.36 6.61 7.58
N SER A 66 6.14 6.56 8.11
CA SER A 66 5.17 5.53 7.76
C SER A 66 4.25 6.02 6.65
N PHE A 67 3.93 5.12 5.72
CA PHE A 67 2.93 5.33 4.70
C PHE A 67 2.03 4.11 4.57
N THR A 68 0.88 4.33 3.96
CA THR A 68 -0.12 3.30 3.69
C THR A 68 -0.20 3.02 2.21
N VAL A 69 -0.38 1.74 1.88
CA VAL A 69 -0.64 1.26 0.52
C VAL A 69 -2.02 0.63 0.53
N ALA A 70 -2.96 1.23 -0.20
CA ALA A 70 -4.28 0.66 -0.41
C ALA A 70 -4.35 -0.01 -1.78
N VAL A 71 -4.77 -1.28 -1.80
CA VAL A 71 -4.88 -2.13 -2.99
C VAL A 71 -6.31 -2.63 -3.10
N SER A 72 -6.91 -2.51 -4.29
CA SER A 72 -8.25 -3.00 -4.57
C SER A 72 -8.37 -3.50 -6.01
N THR A 73 -9.43 -4.26 -6.31
CA THR A 73 -9.75 -4.67 -7.69
C THR A 73 -10.54 -3.57 -8.40
N THR A 74 -10.33 -3.40 -9.70
CA THR A 74 -11.21 -2.55 -10.52
C THR A 74 -12.42 -3.31 -11.05
N TYR A 75 -12.45 -4.64 -10.90
CA TYR A 75 -13.61 -5.46 -11.19
C TYR A 75 -14.76 -5.14 -10.22
N GLN A 76 -15.93 -4.84 -10.78
CA GLN A 76 -17.17 -4.72 -10.03
C GLN A 76 -17.55 -6.10 -9.48
N ALA A 77 -17.74 -6.21 -8.17
CA ALA A 77 -18.40 -7.38 -7.61
C ALA A 77 -19.88 -7.29 -7.99
N ASN A 78 -20.30 -7.98 -9.04
CA ASN A 78 -21.73 -8.13 -9.38
C ASN A 78 -22.38 -9.08 -8.36
N THR A 79 -22.63 -8.62 -7.14
CA THR A 79 -23.34 -9.39 -6.10
C THR A 79 -24.87 -9.38 -6.27
N ALA A 80 -25.39 -9.13 -7.47
CA ALA A 80 -26.84 -9.09 -7.74
C ALA A 80 -27.44 -10.43 -8.21
N TYR A 81 -26.67 -11.53 -8.28
CA TYR A 81 -27.12 -12.78 -8.93
C TYR A 81 -27.28 -14.01 -8.02
N PHE A 82 -27.25 -13.85 -6.70
CA PHE A 82 -27.53 -14.98 -5.79
C PHE A 82 -28.46 -14.58 -4.66
N SER A 83 -29.71 -14.29 -5.00
CA SER A 83 -30.84 -14.40 -4.07
C SER A 83 -32.10 -14.80 -4.81
N GLU A 84 -32.12 -16.02 -5.34
CA GLU A 84 -33.36 -16.77 -5.57
C GLU A 84 -33.01 -18.25 -5.84
N ALA A 85 -33.18 -19.07 -4.80
CA ALA A 85 -33.58 -20.48 -4.85
C ALA A 85 -33.97 -20.91 -3.42
#